data_AF-A0A6I2R547-F1
#
_entry.id   AF-A0A6I2R547-F1
#
_cell.length_a   1.000
_cell.length_b   1.000
_cell.length_c   1.000
_cell.angle_alpha   90.00
_cell.angle_beta   90.00
_cell.angle_gamma   90.00
#
_symmetry.space_group_name_H-M   'P 1'
#
loop_
_entity.id
_entity.type
_entity.pdbx_description
1 polymer ?
#
loop_
_entity_poly.entity_id
_entity_poly.type
_entity_poly.pdbx_seq_one_letter_code
_entity_poly.pdbx_strand_id
1 'polypeptide(L)' 'MSNNDKFKELYKTIGVLAETGILFYRATIQAGATPGEAMILTQAFIRASMQGDDTSASESEEEI' A
#
# COMPACT_ATOMS: atom_id res chain seq x y z
N MET A 1 23.58 2.52 -6.50
CA MET A 1 22.59 2.23 -7.55
C MET A 1 22.57 3.37 -8.56
N SER A 2 22.56 3.04 -9.84
CA SER A 2 22.36 4.03 -10.90
C SER A 2 20.90 4.52 -10.91
N ASN A 3 20.64 5.69 -11.49
CA ASN A 3 19.27 6.18 -11.67
C ASN A 3 18.40 5.16 -12.42
N ASN A 4 18.97 4.47 -13.41
CA ASN A 4 18.26 3.40 -14.14
C ASN A 4 17.82 2.24 -13.24
N ASP A 5 18.60 1.89 -12.21
CA ASP A 5 18.27 0.81 -11.30
C ASP A 5 17.08 1.21 -10.41
N LYS A 6 17.10 2.45 -9.90
CA LYS A 6 15.99 3.04 -9.11
C LYS A 6 14.68 3.10 -9.91
N PHE A 7 14.75 3.49 -11.20
CA PHE A 7 13.56 3.50 -12.07
C PHE A 7 13.01 2.09 -12.31
N LYS A 8 13.86 1.10 -12.56
CA LYS A 8 13.43 -0.30 -12.72
C LYS A 8 12.77 -0.84 -11.45
N GLU A 9 13.35 -0.54 -10.29
CA GLU A 9 12.78 -0.92 -9.00
C GLU A 9 11.43 -0.25 -8.77
N LEU A 10 11.31 1.04 -9.05
CA LEU A 10 10.03 1.76 -8.98
C LEU A 10 8.95 1.11 -9.85
N TYR A 11 9.25 0.80 -11.10
CA TYR A 11 8.29 0.13 -11.99
C TYR A 11 7.87 -1.25 -11.47
N LYS A 12 8.82 -2.02 -10.96
CA LYS A 12 8.54 -3.33 -10.36
C LYS A 12 7.60 -3.18 -9.16
N THR A 13 7.89 -2.24 -8.27
CA THR A 13 7.07 -1.97 -7.08
C THR A 13 5.65 -1.52 -7.46
N ILE A 14 5.51 -0.63 -8.44
CA ILE A 14 4.20 -0.21 -8.96
C ILE A 14 3.43 -1.40 -9.56
N GLY A 15 4.11 -2.27 -10.30
CA GLY A 15 3.51 -3.49 -10.85
C GLY A 15 2.96 -4.42 -9.77
N VAL A 16 3.77 -4.70 -8.75
CA VAL A 16 3.35 -5.52 -7.59
C VAL A 16 2.18 -4.87 -6.85
N LEU A 17 2.22 -3.55 -6.65
CA LEU A 17 1.13 -2.82 -5.99
C LEU A 17 -0.18 -2.89 -6.77
N ALA A 18 -0.12 -2.79 -8.11
CA ALA A 18 -1.29 -2.89 -8.97
C ALA A 18 -1.90 -4.30 -8.95
N GLU A 19 -1.06 -5.34 -9.08
CA GLU A 19 -1.50 -6.74 -8.98
C GLU A 19 -2.15 -7.01 -7.62
N THR A 20 -1.51 -6.57 -6.54
CA THR A 20 -2.01 -6.75 -5.17
C THR A 20 -3.31 -5.97 -4.94
N GLY A 21 -3.41 -4.74 -5.43
CA GLY A 21 -4.63 -3.93 -5.34
C GLY A 21 -5.84 -4.60 -6.02
N ILE A 22 -5.63 -5.21 -7.19
CA ILE A 22 -6.70 -5.97 -7.88
C ILE A 22 -7.09 -7.22 -7.10
N LEU A 23 -6.12 -7.96 -6.54
CA LEU A 23 -6.40 -9.12 -5.70
C LEU A 23 -7.18 -8.73 -4.44
N PHE A 24 -6.79 -7.63 -3.80
CA PHE A 24 -7.46 -7.09 -2.62
C PHE A 24 -8.90 -6.66 -2.93
N TYR A 25 -9.12 -5.95 -4.04
CA TYR A 25 -10.47 -5.63 -4.51
C TYR A 25 -11.32 -6.90 -4.69
N ARG A 26 -10.79 -7.94 -5.35
CA ARG A 26 -11.53 -9.19 -5.57
C ARG A 26 -11.81 -9.93 -4.27
N ALA A 27 -10.88 -9.92 -3.32
CA ALA A 27 -11.05 -10.56 -2.02
C ALA A 27 -12.12 -9.87 -1.18
N THR A 28 -12.16 -8.53 -1.18
CA THR A 28 -13.20 -7.76 -0.47
C THR A 28 -14.59 -8.00 -1.05
N ILE A 29 -14.73 -8.09 -2.38
CA ILE A 29 -15.99 -8.52 -3.02
C ILE A 29 -16.39 -9.93 -2.58
N GLN A 30 -15.46 -10.88 -2.58
CA GLN A 30 -15.72 -12.26 -2.14
C GLN A 30 -16.10 -12.35 -0.66
N ALA A 31 -15.63 -11.41 0.16
CA ALA A 31 -16.01 -11.27 1.56
C ALA A 31 -17.39 -10.61 1.77
N GLY A 32 -18.08 -10.21 0.69
CA GLY A 32 -19.43 -9.66 0.74
C GLY A 32 -19.50 -8.13 0.68
N ALA A 33 -18.38 -7.43 0.47
CA ALA A 33 -18.40 -5.99 0.26
C ALA A 33 -19.10 -5.64 -1.06
N THR A 34 -19.82 -4.52 -1.07
CA THR A 34 -20.32 -3.93 -2.32
C THR A 34 -19.16 -3.43 -3.19
N PRO A 35 -19.36 -3.23 -4.51
CA PRO A 35 -18.35 -2.63 -5.37
C PRO A 35 -17.82 -1.28 -4.87
N GLY A 36 -18.69 -0.46 -4.25
CA GLY A 36 -18.30 0.82 -3.67
C GLY A 36 -17.37 0.66 -2.47
N GLU A 37 -17.72 -0.22 -1.53
CA GLU A 37 -16.89 -0.51 -0.35
C GLU A 37 -15.54 -1.13 -0.72
N ALA A 38 -15.55 -2.11 -1.64
CA ALA A 38 -14.33 -2.72 -2.14
C ALA A 38 -13.39 -1.69 -2.79
N MET A 39 -13.93 -0.71 -3.52
CA MET A 39 -13.13 0.38 -4.10
C MET A 39 -12.51 1.27 -3.02
N ILE A 40 -13.29 1.69 -2.01
CA ILE A 40 -12.81 2.50 -0.89
C ILE A 40 -11.70 1.76 -0.12
N LEU A 41 -11.91 0.48 0.19
CA LEU A 41 -10.92 -0.34 0.89
C LEU A 41 -9.65 -0.51 0.05
N THR A 42 -9.76 -0.69 -1.27
CA THR A 42 -8.60 -0.79 -2.17
C THR A 42 -7.80 0.50 -2.21
N GLN A 43 -8.46 1.66 -2.24
CA GLN A 43 -7.80 2.97 -2.15
C GLN A 43 -7.09 3.16 -0.81
N ALA A 44 -7.71 2.75 0.30
CA ALA A 44 -7.09 2.80 1.62
C ALA A 44 -5.86 1.89 1.71
N PHE A 45 -5.95 0.67 1.15
CA PHE A 45 -4.81 -0.25 1.04
C PHE A 45 -3.65 0.34 0.25
N ILE A 46 -3.92 0.96 -0.91
CA ILE A 46 -2.89 1.62 -1.72
C ILE A 46 -2.24 2.78 -0.94
N ARG A 47 -3.04 3.62 -0.27
CA ARG A 47 -2.50 4.72 0.55
C ARG A 47 -1.61 4.20 1.67
N ALA A 48 -2.05 3.19 2.41
CA ALA A 48 -1.27 2.58 3.48
C ALA A 48 0.06 1.99 2.96
N SER A 49 0.01 1.33 1.80
CA SER A 49 1.21 0.74 1.17
C SER A 49 2.23 1.79 0.70
N MET A 50 1.78 3.03 0.46
CA MET A 50 2.64 4.16 0.07
C MET A 50 3.13 4.97 1.27
N GLN A 51 2.48 4.86 2.43
CA GLN A 51 2.77 5.68 3.61
C GLN A 51 4.16 5.37 4.20
N GLY A 52 4.75 4.19 3.92
CA GLY A 52 6.05 3.80 4.46
C GLY A 52 6.01 3.57 5.97
N ASP A 53 6.97 2.80 6.49
CA ASP A 53 7.20 2.69 7.94
C ASP A 53 7.70 4.06 8.47
N ASP A 54 6.79 4.93 8.87
CA ASP A 54 7.09 6.01 9.83
C ASP A 54 7.14 5.47 11.28
N THR A 55 7.40 4.17 11.48
CA THR A 55 7.68 3.57 12.80
C THR A 55 9.16 3.71 13.20
N SER A 56 9.78 4.86 12.87
CA SER A 56 11.09 5.25 13.42
C SER A 56 11.09 6.66 14.01
N ALA A 57 9.93 7.21 14.40
CA ALA A 57 9.86 8.55 15.01
C ALA A 57 8.76 8.72 16.08
N SER A 58 8.38 7.67 16.81
CA SER A 58 7.51 7.81 17.99
C SER A 58 7.88 6.86 19.12
N GLU A 59 9.16 6.83 19.50
CA GLU A 59 9.58 6.43 20.84
C GLU A 59 10.61 7.46 21.34
N SER A 60 10.15 8.71 21.50
CA SER A 60 10.72 9.60 22.50
C SER A 60 9.69 9.63 23.61
N GLU A 61 9.84 8.67 24.53
CA GLU A 61 9.08 8.60 25.77
C GLU A 61 9.08 9.97 26.46
N GLU A 62 7.91 10.34 26.98
CA GLU A 62 7.76 11.36 28.01
C GLU A 62 8.73 11.07 29.16
N GLU A 63 9.80 11.86 29.29
CA GLU A 63 10.52 11.98 30.54
C GLU A 63 9.79 13.05 31.38
N ILE A 64 8.97 12.57 32.34
CA ILE A 64 8.38 13.38 33.42
C ILE A 64 9.38 13.44 34.58
#